data_AF-A0A973RTL4-F1
#
_entry.id   AF-A0A973RTL4-F1
#
_cell.length_a   1.000
_cell.length_b   1.000
_cell.length_c   1.000
_cell.angle_alpha   90.00
_cell.angle_beta   90.00
_cell.angle_gamma   90.00
#
_symmetry.space_group_name_H-M   'P 1'
#
loop_
_entity.id
_entity.type
_entity.pdbx_description
1 polymer ?
#
loop_
_entity_poly.entity_id
_entity_poly.type
_entity_poly.pdbx_seq_one_letter_code
_entity_poly.pdbx_strand_id
1 'polypeptide(L)' 'MRHIHVHDRYAQTPPNSWIGRRWLSTRQLACGCCLTGIITALKPGAVLVEWSQCLHWPDSWEPTDRGTLARA' A
#
# COMPACT_ATOMS: atom_id res chain seq x y z
N MET A 1 -24.15 -28.57 1.09
CA MET A 1 -23.47 -27.57 0.23
C MET A 1 -22.59 -26.71 1.13
N ARG A 2 -21.27 -26.74 0.95
CA ARG A 2 -20.35 -25.87 1.73
C ARG A 2 -20.36 -24.49 1.07
N HIS A 3 -20.86 -23.49 1.78
CA HIS A 3 -20.73 -22.09 1.36
C HIS A 3 -19.25 -21.72 1.41
N ILE A 4 -18.59 -21.72 0.26
CA ILE A 4 -17.25 -21.14 0.12
C ILE A 4 -17.46 -19.63 0.08
N HIS A 5 -17.29 -18.95 1.21
CA HIS A 5 -17.17 -17.49 1.22
C HIS A 5 -15.83 -17.16 0.56
N VAL A 6 -15.87 -16.83 -0.73
CA VAL A 6 -14.74 -16.21 -1.42
C VAL A 6 -14.65 -14.79 -0.87
N HIS A 7 -13.89 -14.63 0.22
CA HIS A 7 -13.49 -13.31 0.70
C HIS A 7 -12.47 -12.76 -0.28
N ASP A 8 -12.97 -12.06 -1.30
CA ASP A 8 -12.13 -11.26 -2.17
C ASP A 8 -11.57 -10.09 -1.35
N ARG A 9 -10.34 -10.27 -0.86
CA ARG A 9 -9.63 -9.26 -0.05
C ARG A 9 -9.29 -8.03 -0.89
N TYR A 10 -9.34 -8.13 -2.22
CA TYR A 10 -9.15 -7.02 -3.15
C TYR A 10 -10.42 -6.20 -3.37
N ALA A 11 -11.59 -6.70 -2.95
CA ALA A 11 -12.86 -5.97 -3.00
C ALA A 11 -13.06 -5.04 -1.79
N GLN A 12 -12.26 -5.18 -0.73
CA GLN A 12 -12.37 -4.34 0.47
C GLN A 12 -11.51 -3.10 0.32
N THR A 13 -12.12 -1.93 0.50
CA THR A 13 -11.40 -0.66 0.61
C THR A 13 -10.70 -0.60 1.97
N PRO A 14 -9.40 -0.27 2.04
CA PRO A 14 -8.73 -0.03 3.31
C PRO A 14 -9.45 1.07 4.12
N PRO A 15 -9.33 1.06 5.46
CA PRO A 15 -9.98 2.08 6.27
C PRO A 15 -9.30 3.45 6.04
N ASN A 16 -10.11 4.52 6.03
CA ASN A 16 -9.64 5.90 5.81
C ASN A 16 -8.55 6.35 6.79
N SER A 17 -8.41 5.70 7.95
CA SER A 17 -7.33 5.93 8.92
C SER A 17 -5.93 5.60 8.39
N TRP A 18 -5.83 5.00 7.20
CA TRP A 18 -4.55 4.76 6.52
C TRP A 18 -4.02 6.00 5.80
N ILE A 19 -4.89 6.95 5.41
CA ILE A 19 -4.45 8.19 4.76
C ILE A 19 -3.54 8.98 5.72
N GLY A 20 -2.43 9.48 5.20
CA GLY A 20 -1.38 10.16 5.97
C GLY A 20 -0.42 9.22 6.71
N ARG A 21 -0.67 7.90 6.72
CA ARG A 21 0.27 6.93 7.29
C ARG A 21 1.37 6.58 6.30
N ARG A 22 2.51 6.19 6.85
CA ARG A 22 3.67 5.73 6.07
C ARG A 22 3.46 4.29 5.58
N TRP A 23 3.66 4.10 4.28
CA TRP A 23 3.64 2.83 3.58
C TRP A 23 5.07 2.31 3.38
N LEU A 24 5.28 1.03 3.70
CA LEU A 24 6.51 0.29 3.45
C LEU A 24 6.23 -0.71 2.33
N SER A 25 6.71 -0.42 1.13
CA SER A 25 6.54 -1.31 -0.02
C SER A 25 7.47 -2.52 0.08
N THR A 26 7.03 -3.66 -0.44
CA THR A 26 7.91 -4.82 -0.66
C THR A 26 8.86 -4.62 -1.84
N ARG A 27 8.69 -3.54 -2.62
CA ARG A 27 9.65 -3.16 -3.67
C ARG A 27 10.97 -2.74 -3.01
N GLN A 28 12.05 -3.37 -3.47
CA GLN A 28 13.40 -3.01 -3.06
C GLN A 28 14.02 -2.07 -4.09
N LEU A 29 14.73 -1.08 -3.58
CA LEU A 29 15.65 -0.26 -4.36
C LEU A 29 16.91 -1.07 -4.67
N ALA A 30 17.70 -0.63 -5.65
CA ALA A 30 18.97 -1.26 -6.00
C ALA A 30 19.96 -1.36 -4.82
N CYS A 31 19.83 -0.47 -3.83
CA CYS A 31 20.62 -0.49 -2.59
C CYS A 31 20.09 -1.47 -1.52
N GLY A 32 19.03 -2.24 -1.80
CA GLY A 32 18.40 -3.17 -0.85
C GLY A 32 17.42 -2.52 0.13
N CYS A 33 17.31 -1.19 0.14
CA CYS A 33 16.34 -0.49 0.97
C CYS A 33 14.91 -0.69 0.45
N CYS A 34 13.96 -0.88 1.36
CA CYS A 34 12.55 -0.88 1.00
C CYS A 34 12.10 0.53 0.62
N LEU A 35 11.27 0.62 -0.41
CA LEU A 35 10.68 1.88 -0.81
C LEU A 35 9.62 2.32 0.21
N THR A 36 9.69 3.59 0.64
CA THR A 36 8.75 4.14 1.63
C THR A 36 8.11 5.43 1.13
N GLY A 37 6.84 5.62 1.47
CA GLY A 37 6.05 6.79 1.08
C GLY A 37 4.87 7.02 2.01
N ILE A 38 4.06 8.03 1.71
CA ILE A 38 2.86 8.39 2.47
C ILE A 38 1.62 8.02 1.66
N ILE A 39 0.62 7.44 2.32
CA ILE A 39 -0.65 7.12 1.66
C ILE A 39 -1.48 8.39 1.50
N THR A 40 -1.90 8.71 0.27
CA THR A 40 -2.67 9.93 -0.03
C THR A 40 -4.10 9.64 -0.48
N ALA A 41 -4.37 8.46 -1.04
CA ALA A 41 -5.73 8.04 -1.42
C ALA A 41 -5.92 6.52 -1.31
N LEU A 42 -7.16 6.06 -1.29
CA LEU A 42 -7.55 4.66 -1.12
C LEU A 42 -8.55 4.24 -2.20
N LYS A 43 -8.49 2.97 -2.60
CA LYS A 43 -9.54 2.31 -3.39
C LYS A 43 -9.59 0.82 -3.02
N PRO A 44 -10.60 0.05 -3.44
CA PRO A 44 -10.64 -1.39 -3.19
C PRO A 44 -9.32 -2.08 -3.56
N GLY A 45 -8.73 -2.76 -2.58
CA GLY A 45 -7.50 -3.54 -2.75
C GLY A 45 -6.19 -2.75 -2.92
N ALA A 46 -6.21 -1.42 -2.96
CA ALA A 46 -5.00 -0.62 -3.23
C ALA A 46 -4.95 0.74 -2.51
N VAL A 47 -3.74 1.26 -2.36
CA VAL A 47 -3.43 2.56 -1.76
C VAL A 47 -2.61 3.40 -2.72
N LEU A 48 -2.92 4.69 -2.86
CA LEU A 48 -2.07 5.62 -3.60
C LEU A 48 -0.97 6.10 -2.66
N VAL A 49 0.27 5.94 -3.08
CA VAL A 49 1.44 6.28 -2.26
C VAL A 49 2.21 7.39 -2.96
N GLU A 50 2.40 8.48 -2.23
CA GLU A 50 3.37 9.53 -2.55
C GLU A 50 4.74 9.09 -2.03
N TRP A 51 5.69 8.85 -2.93
CA TRP A 51 6.99 8.32 -2.55
C TRP A 51 7.94 9.41 -2.05
N SER A 52 8.85 9.02 -1.15
CA SER A 52 9.82 9.97 -0.60
C SER A 52 10.65 10.63 -1.72
N GLN A 53 10.70 11.97 -1.72
CA GLN A 53 11.29 12.80 -2.78
C GLN A 53 12.74 12.44 -3.15
N CYS A 54 13.50 11.87 -2.21
CA CYS A 54 14.88 11.43 -2.44
C CYS A 54 15.03 10.42 -3.58
N LEU A 55 13.95 9.78 -4.02
CA LEU A 55 13.98 8.72 -5.03
C LEU A 55 13.42 9.15 -6.39
N HIS A 56 12.87 10.38 -6.54
CA HIS A 56 12.21 10.84 -7.77
C HIS A 56 11.19 9.82 -8.34
N TRP A 57 10.57 9.01 -7.48
CA TRP A 57 9.58 8.04 -7.94
C TRP A 57 8.22 8.69 -8.08
N PRO A 58 7.52 8.48 -9.21
CA PRO A 58 6.18 9.01 -9.39
C PRO A 58 5.21 8.30 -8.45
N ASP A 59 4.26 9.05 -7.91
CA ASP A 59 3.17 8.50 -7.10
C ASP A 59 2.52 7.31 -7.81
N SER A 60 2.28 6.23 -7.07
CA SER A 60 1.73 5.02 -7.65
C SER A 60 0.71 4.34 -6.76
N TRP A 61 -0.26 3.70 -7.41
CA TRP A 61 -1.19 2.80 -6.74
C TRP A 61 -0.48 1.49 -6.41
N GLU A 62 -0.36 1.19 -5.12
CA GLU A 62 0.17 -0.06 -4.62
C GLU A 62 -0.95 -0.99 -4.13
N PRO A 63 -0.93 -2.27 -4.53
CA PRO A 63 -1.76 -3.28 -3.91
C PRO A 63 -1.50 -3.38 -2.40
N THR A 64 -2.56 -3.57 -1.64
CA THR A 64 -2.51 -3.69 -0.17
C THR A 64 -1.73 -4.90 0.33
N ASP A 65 -1.48 -5.89 -0.54
CA ASP A 65 -0.66 -7.08 -0.26
C ASP A 65 0.83 -6.90 -0.63
N ARG A 66 1.20 -5.78 -1.27
CA ARG A 66 2.59 -5.44 -1.67
C ARG A 66 3.26 -4.43 -0.75
N GLY A 67 2.80 -4.38 0.49
CA GLY A 67 3.42 -3.55 1.52
C GLY A 67 2.70 -3.66 2.85
N THR A 68 3.18 -2.87 3.79
CA THR A 68 2.58 -2.76 5.12
C THR A 68 2.61 -1.32 5.58
N LEU A 69 1.71 -0.98 6.51
CA LEU A 69 1.84 0.27 7.24
C LEU A 69 3.09 0.22 8.12
N ALA A 70 3.87 1.30 8.11
CA ALA A 70 4.92 1.48 9.09
C ALA A 70 4.30 1.52 10.49
N ARG A 71 4.99 0.87 11.44
CA ARG A 71 4.66 0.96 12.85
C ARG A 71 5.05 2.37 13.32
N ALA A 72 4.14 3.05 14.00
CA ALA A 72 4.41 4.31 14.67
C ALA A 72 5.34 4.08 15.86
#